data_AF-A0A954SX57-F1
#
_entry.id   AF-A0A954SX57-F1
#
_cell.length_a   1.000
_cell.length_b   1.000
_cell.length_c   1.000
_cell.angle_alpha   90.00
_cell.angle_beta   90.00
_cell.angle_gamma   90.00
#
_symmetry.space_group_name_H-M   'P 1'
#
loop_
_entity.id
_entity.type
_entity.pdbx_description
1 polymer ?
#
loop_
_entity_poly.entity_id
_entity_poly.type
_entity_poly.pdbx_seq_one_letter_code
_entity_poly.pdbx_strand_id
1 'polypeptide(L)'
;MDASATAQVDAIRLDIVRHQLESAREYVMGLLADLDEHEWFLMPEGCATHVAWQVGHLAMAEYGLCLFRQRGRQPEDLELMPGTFRKAFSRGSTPSADSGKYPSRDSILETLAAIRSRVLAELPGFAGSGLDDPIDPPHFAYPTRIGALLFSSHHELLHAGQIGLLRRQLGKDPIR
;
A
#
# COMPACT_ATOMS: atom_id res chain seq x y z
N MET A 1 28.94 17.18 -3.67
CA MET A 1 27.84 17.73 -4.49
C MET A 1 27.30 18.95 -3.79
N ASP A 2 26.90 19.97 -4.55
CA ASP A 2 26.16 21.11 -4.03
C ASP A 2 24.81 20.65 -3.45
N ALA A 3 24.45 21.12 -2.26
CA ALA A 3 23.20 20.75 -1.59
C ALA A 3 21.97 21.09 -2.45
N SER A 4 22.05 22.16 -3.26
CA SER A 4 21.02 22.53 -4.23
C SER A 4 20.86 21.48 -5.34
N ALA A 5 21.98 20.94 -5.85
CA ALA A 5 21.96 19.91 -6.87
C ALA A 5 21.43 18.56 -6.34
N THR A 6 21.76 18.20 -5.10
CA THR A 6 21.23 16.99 -4.44
C THR A 6 19.72 17.08 -4.23
N ALA A 7 19.21 18.23 -3.74
CA ALA A 7 17.78 18.42 -3.55
C ALA A 7 16.98 18.35 -4.88
N GLN A 8 17.56 18.87 -5.97
CA GLN A 8 16.95 18.77 -7.30
C GLN A 8 16.88 17.33 -7.81
N VAL A 9 17.94 16.53 -7.62
CA VAL A 9 17.95 15.10 -7.98
C VAL A 9 16.92 14.34 -7.16
N ASP A 10 16.82 14.61 -5.85
CA ASP A 10 15.84 13.97 -4.98
C ASP A 10 14.40 14.32 -5.40
N ALA A 11 14.12 15.56 -5.77
CA ALA A 11 12.81 15.96 -6.27
C ALA A 11 12.39 15.16 -7.52
N ILE A 12 13.32 14.93 -8.47
CA ILE A 12 13.06 14.10 -9.65
C ILE A 12 12.77 12.66 -9.26
N ARG A 13 13.55 12.09 -8.33
CA ARG A 13 13.35 10.70 -7.84
C ARG A 13 12.00 10.55 -7.15
N LEU A 14 11.59 11.53 -6.35
CA LEU A 14 10.29 11.54 -5.67
C LEU A 14 9.12 11.72 -6.66
N ASP A 15 9.31 12.46 -7.75
CA ASP A 15 8.31 12.54 -8.81
C ASP A 15 8.12 11.20 -9.55
N ILE A 16 9.20 10.43 -9.76
CA ILE A 16 9.11 9.07 -10.28
C ILE A 16 8.34 8.17 -9.30
N VAL A 17 8.63 8.24 -8.00
CA VAL A 17 7.89 7.50 -6.96
C VAL A 17 6.41 7.84 -7.03
N ARG A 18 6.06 9.13 -7.10
CA ARG A 18 4.68 9.61 -7.16
C ARG A 18 3.93 8.98 -8.34
N HIS A 19 4.49 9.07 -9.55
CA HIS A 19 3.87 8.47 -10.73
C HIS A 19 3.69 6.96 -10.61
N GLN A 20 4.67 6.23 -10.05
CA GLN A 20 4.55 4.79 -9.86
C GLN A 20 3.45 4.42 -8.85
N LEU A 21 3.33 5.17 -7.75
CA LEU A 21 2.26 4.97 -6.77
C LEU A 21 0.88 5.21 -7.40
N GLU A 22 0.73 6.30 -8.15
CA GLU A 22 -0.51 6.64 -8.86
C GLU A 22 -0.91 5.55 -9.87
N SER A 23 0.02 5.13 -10.75
CA SER A 23 -0.25 4.09 -11.74
C SER A 23 -0.59 2.74 -11.11
N ALA A 24 0.11 2.35 -10.03
CA ALA A 24 -0.18 1.09 -9.33
C ALA A 24 -1.58 1.10 -8.70
N ARG A 25 -1.97 2.21 -8.07
CA ARG A 25 -3.31 2.37 -7.48
C ARG A 25 -4.39 2.40 -8.54
N GLU A 26 -4.20 3.12 -9.65
CA GLU A 26 -5.16 3.15 -10.76
C GLU A 26 -5.44 1.73 -11.26
N TYR A 27 -4.39 0.92 -11.42
CA TYR A 27 -4.53 -0.47 -11.83
C TYR A 27 -5.32 -1.32 -10.80
N VAL A 28 -4.99 -1.19 -9.51
CA VAL A 28 -5.73 -1.88 -8.44
C VAL A 28 -7.19 -1.44 -8.41
N MET A 29 -7.49 -0.14 -8.53
CA MET A 29 -8.87 0.34 -8.54
C MET A 29 -9.67 -0.21 -9.74
N GLY A 30 -9.03 -0.34 -10.90
CA GLY A 30 -9.62 -1.03 -12.05
C GLY A 30 -9.99 -2.48 -11.73
N LEU A 31 -9.12 -3.20 -11.01
CA LEU A 31 -9.39 -4.56 -10.51
C LEU A 31 -10.46 -4.64 -9.41
N LEU A 32 -10.96 -3.53 -8.87
CA LEU A 32 -11.99 -3.55 -7.83
C LEU A 32 -13.35 -3.08 -8.33
N ALA A 33 -13.42 -2.46 -9.51
CA ALA A 33 -14.56 -1.66 -9.95
C ALA A 33 -15.89 -2.45 -10.13
N ASP A 34 -15.81 -3.72 -10.50
CA ASP A 34 -16.95 -4.62 -10.78
C ASP A 34 -17.13 -5.72 -9.71
N LEU A 35 -16.46 -5.58 -8.56
CA LEU A 35 -16.66 -6.44 -7.40
C LEU A 35 -17.72 -5.85 -6.46
N ASP A 36 -18.73 -6.63 -6.12
CA ASP A 36 -19.71 -6.26 -5.10
C ASP A 36 -19.14 -6.40 -3.68
N GLU A 37 -19.86 -5.88 -2.67
CA GLU A 37 -19.39 -5.90 -1.29
C GLU A 37 -19.24 -7.32 -0.72
N HIS A 38 -20.08 -8.27 -1.12
CA HIS A 38 -20.00 -9.65 -0.66
C HIS A 38 -18.76 -10.34 -1.24
N GLU A 39 -18.46 -10.12 -2.52
CA GLU A 39 -17.29 -10.66 -3.22
C GLU A 39 -15.96 -10.24 -2.58
N TRP A 40 -15.92 -9.09 -1.87
CA TRP A 40 -14.71 -8.65 -1.17
C TRP A 40 -14.27 -9.59 -0.04
N PHE A 41 -15.22 -10.29 0.57
CA PHE A 41 -15.00 -11.15 1.72
C PHE A 41 -15.08 -12.63 1.39
N LEU A 42 -15.40 -12.98 0.13
CA LEU A 42 -15.32 -14.35 -0.34
C LEU A 42 -13.88 -14.83 -0.41
N MET A 43 -13.64 -16.01 0.17
CA MET A 43 -12.36 -16.72 0.09
C MET A 43 -12.57 -17.97 -0.79
N PRO A 44 -12.27 -17.91 -2.09
CA PRO A 44 -12.50 -19.02 -3.01
C PRO A 44 -11.77 -20.30 -2.59
N GLU A 45 -12.26 -21.46 -3.01
CA GLU A 45 -11.63 -22.74 -2.69
C GLU A 45 -10.15 -22.77 -3.13
N GLY A 46 -9.29 -23.28 -2.27
CA GLY A 46 -7.84 -23.30 -2.50
C GLY A 46 -7.13 -21.96 -2.34
N CYS A 47 -7.86 -20.85 -2.11
CA CYS A 47 -7.28 -19.56 -1.79
C CYS A 47 -7.19 -19.36 -0.27
N ALA A 48 -6.04 -18.89 0.22
CA ALA A 48 -5.82 -18.60 1.64
C ALA A 48 -6.11 -17.12 1.99
N THR A 49 -6.85 -16.41 1.14
CA THR A 49 -7.05 -14.96 1.21
C THR A 49 -8.27 -14.51 0.41
N HIS A 50 -8.70 -13.27 0.64
CA HIS A 50 -9.83 -12.61 0.00
C HIS A 50 -9.48 -11.15 -0.32
N VAL A 51 -10.27 -10.50 -1.17
CA VAL A 51 -9.95 -9.15 -1.70
C VAL A 51 -9.84 -8.11 -0.59
N ALA A 52 -10.74 -8.10 0.39
CA ALA A 52 -10.70 -7.15 1.51
C ALA A 52 -9.39 -7.23 2.31
N TRP A 53 -8.84 -8.43 2.52
CA TRP A 53 -7.53 -8.56 3.17
C TRP A 53 -6.41 -8.01 2.30
N GLN A 54 -6.45 -8.27 0.99
CA GLN A 54 -5.46 -7.74 0.06
C GLN A 54 -5.43 -6.20 0.09
N VAL A 55 -6.60 -5.58 -0.03
CA VAL A 55 -6.72 -4.11 -0.06
C VAL A 55 -6.40 -3.48 1.30
N GLY A 56 -6.87 -4.08 2.40
CA GLY A 56 -6.51 -3.62 3.74
C GLY A 56 -5.01 -3.78 4.03
N HIS A 57 -4.39 -4.84 3.53
CA HIS A 57 -2.95 -5.04 3.63
C HIS A 57 -2.17 -4.00 2.84
N LEU A 58 -2.65 -3.61 1.65
CA LEU A 58 -2.05 -2.53 0.87
C LEU A 58 -2.04 -1.19 1.62
N ALA A 59 -3.14 -0.85 2.29
CA ALA A 59 -3.21 0.33 3.15
C ALA A 59 -2.12 0.28 4.26
N MET A 60 -2.04 -0.84 4.98
CA MET A 60 -1.02 -1.04 6.02
C MET A 60 0.41 -0.94 5.47
N ALA A 61 0.68 -1.61 4.35
CA ALA A 61 1.99 -1.68 3.72
C ALA A 61 2.44 -0.31 3.20
N GLU A 62 1.55 0.45 2.54
CA GLU A 62 1.86 1.79 2.06
C GLU A 62 2.21 2.75 3.20
N TYR A 63 1.44 2.73 4.30
CA TYR A 63 1.80 3.47 5.51
C TYR A 63 3.21 3.10 6.01
N GLY A 64 3.48 1.79 6.09
CA GLY A 64 4.76 1.27 6.56
C GLY A 64 5.93 1.74 5.70
N LEU A 65 5.81 1.58 4.38
CA LEU A 65 6.87 1.83 3.40
C LEU A 65 7.08 3.33 3.12
N CYS A 66 6.00 4.10 3.07
CA CYS A 66 6.06 5.49 2.60
C CYS A 66 6.07 6.53 3.72
N LEU A 67 5.57 6.22 4.92
CA LEU A 67 5.56 7.16 6.05
C LEU A 67 6.47 6.70 7.18
N PHE A 68 6.22 5.49 7.70
CA PHE A 68 6.95 5.00 8.88
C PHE A 68 8.46 4.86 8.61
N ARG A 69 8.86 4.35 7.43
CA ARG A 69 10.28 4.27 7.05
C ARG A 69 10.96 5.62 6.85
N GLN A 70 10.20 6.70 6.71
CA GLN A 70 10.74 8.04 6.44
C GLN A 70 10.88 8.87 7.72
N ARG A 71 9.86 8.81 8.59
CA ARG A 71 9.75 9.70 9.75
C ARG A 71 9.39 8.99 11.06
N GLY A 72 9.45 7.66 11.08
CA GLY A 72 8.95 6.87 12.20
C GLY A 72 7.44 7.02 12.39
N ARG A 73 6.96 6.56 13.54
CA ARG A 73 5.55 6.71 13.94
C ARG A 73 5.33 8.10 14.53
N GLN A 74 4.29 8.77 14.10
CA GLN A 74 3.80 10.02 14.67
C GLN A 74 2.45 9.79 15.37
N PRO A 75 2.06 10.62 16.36
CA PRO A 75 0.79 10.47 17.09
C PRO A 75 -0.44 10.46 16.17
N GLU A 76 -0.45 11.31 15.14
CA GLU A 76 -1.56 11.51 14.20
C GLU A 76 -1.79 10.27 13.30
N ASP A 77 -0.79 9.38 13.20
CA ASP A 77 -0.91 8.14 12.43
C ASP A 77 -1.97 7.17 13.02
N LEU A 78 -2.35 7.35 14.29
CA LEU A 78 -3.43 6.58 14.91
C LEU A 78 -4.82 6.94 14.35
N GLU A 79 -5.01 8.18 13.93
CA GLU A 79 -6.24 8.64 13.26
C GLU A 79 -6.27 8.13 11.82
N LEU A 80 -5.11 8.10 11.17
CA LEU A 80 -4.96 7.61 9.81
C LEU A 80 -5.21 6.09 9.69
N MET A 81 -4.67 5.31 10.64
CA MET A 81 -4.82 3.86 10.66
C MET A 81 -4.97 3.35 12.10
N PRO A 82 -6.22 3.10 12.54
CA PRO A 82 -6.52 2.59 13.86
C PRO A 82 -5.76 1.30 14.20
N GLY A 83 -5.52 1.09 15.50
CA GLY A 83 -4.78 -0.08 15.97
C GLY A 83 -5.41 -1.43 15.62
N THR A 84 -6.74 -1.47 15.55
CA THR A 84 -7.53 -2.64 15.12
C THR A 84 -7.31 -2.94 13.64
N PHE A 85 -7.37 -1.91 12.78
CA PHE A 85 -7.09 -2.03 11.34
C PHE A 85 -5.69 -2.61 11.11
N ARG A 86 -4.68 -2.03 11.76
CA ARG A 86 -3.29 -2.49 11.64
C ARG A 86 -3.12 -3.95 12.05
N LYS A 87 -3.78 -4.40 13.12
CA LYS A 87 -3.72 -5.79 13.58
C LYS A 87 -4.39 -6.75 12.58
N ALA A 88 -5.52 -6.36 12.01
CA ALA A 88 -6.27 -7.19 11.06
C ALA A 88 -5.50 -7.42 9.75
N PHE A 89 -4.73 -6.43 9.30
CA PHE A 89 -4.08 -6.44 7.99
C PHE A 89 -2.55 -6.44 8.03
N SER A 90 -1.92 -6.64 9.20
CA SER A 90 -0.46 -6.66 9.29
C SER A 90 0.15 -7.87 8.58
N ARG A 91 1.39 -7.74 8.11
CA ARG A 91 2.17 -8.89 7.62
C ARG A 91 2.19 -9.99 8.70
N GLY A 92 1.88 -11.22 8.32
CA GLY A 92 1.80 -12.36 9.23
C GLY A 92 0.44 -12.53 9.92
N SER A 93 -0.52 -11.62 9.70
CA SER A 93 -1.93 -11.91 9.98
C SER A 93 -2.44 -12.99 9.03
N THR A 94 -3.43 -13.76 9.48
CA THR A 94 -4.06 -14.81 8.69
C THR A 94 -5.42 -14.34 8.22
N PRO A 95 -5.68 -14.27 6.90
CA PRO A 95 -7.00 -13.99 6.39
C PRO A 95 -8.03 -14.99 6.92
N SER A 96 -9.21 -14.51 7.26
CA SER A 96 -10.35 -15.31 7.72
C SER A 96 -11.52 -15.15 6.74
N ALA A 97 -12.29 -16.21 6.53
CA ALA A 97 -13.57 -16.12 5.79
C ALA A 97 -14.69 -15.45 6.59
N ASP A 98 -14.47 -15.20 7.88
CA ASP A 98 -15.41 -14.48 8.74
C ASP A 98 -15.31 -12.97 8.49
N SER A 99 -16.24 -12.44 7.70
CA SER A 99 -16.29 -11.01 7.35
C SER A 99 -16.45 -10.09 8.57
N GLY A 100 -17.05 -10.58 9.67
CA GLY A 100 -17.23 -9.81 10.91
C GLY A 100 -15.91 -9.47 11.62
N LYS A 101 -14.79 -10.08 11.22
CA LYS A 101 -13.45 -9.75 11.74
C LYS A 101 -12.82 -8.52 11.08
N TYR A 102 -13.46 -7.97 10.05
CA TYR A 102 -12.92 -6.88 9.25
C TYR A 102 -13.83 -5.66 9.26
N PRO A 103 -13.27 -4.46 9.02
CA PRO A 103 -14.08 -3.30 8.66
C PRO A 103 -14.85 -3.54 7.37
N SER A 104 -15.86 -2.71 7.12
CA SER A 104 -16.59 -2.70 5.84
C SER A 104 -15.66 -2.43 4.66
N ARG A 105 -16.10 -2.82 3.45
CA ARG A 105 -15.40 -2.48 2.20
C ARG A 105 -15.08 -0.98 2.13
N ASP A 106 -16.08 -0.15 2.40
CA ASP A 106 -15.95 1.30 2.26
C ASP A 106 -14.96 1.86 3.28
N SER A 107 -14.97 1.38 4.53
CA SER A 107 -13.98 1.77 5.53
C SER A 107 -12.55 1.35 5.16
N ILE A 108 -12.38 0.21 4.48
CA ILE A 108 -11.07 -0.23 3.96
C ILE A 108 -10.60 0.72 2.85
N LEU A 109 -11.48 1.06 1.91
CA LEU A 109 -11.18 2.00 0.81
C LEU A 109 -10.88 3.41 1.32
N GLU A 110 -11.63 3.91 2.30
CA GLU A 110 -11.40 5.19 2.97
C GLU A 110 -10.03 5.23 3.62
N THR A 111 -9.65 4.18 4.35
CA THR A 111 -8.33 4.08 5.00
C THR A 111 -7.22 4.07 3.94
N LEU A 112 -7.38 3.29 2.87
CA LEU A 112 -6.44 3.22 1.75
C LEU A 112 -6.25 4.59 1.06
N ALA A 113 -7.35 5.32 0.83
CA ALA A 113 -7.34 6.63 0.22
C ALA A 113 -6.72 7.70 1.13
N ALA A 114 -7.02 7.65 2.43
CA ALA A 114 -6.46 8.57 3.42
C ALA A 114 -4.94 8.41 3.52
N ILE A 115 -4.44 7.17 3.56
CA ILE A 115 -3.00 6.87 3.59
C ILE A 115 -2.32 7.40 2.33
N ARG A 116 -2.86 7.13 1.14
CA ARG A 116 -2.33 7.69 -0.11
C ARG A 116 -2.28 9.21 -0.10
N SER A 117 -3.35 9.85 0.36
CA SER A 117 -3.41 11.31 0.44
C SER A 117 -2.33 11.86 1.38
N ARG A 118 -2.10 11.21 2.52
CA ARG A 118 -1.01 11.58 3.44
C ARG A 118 0.37 11.40 2.81
N VAL A 119 0.60 10.26 2.14
CA VAL A 119 1.85 9.98 1.43
C VAL A 119 2.15 11.05 0.40
N LEU A 120 1.20 11.36 -0.49
CA LEU A 120 1.39 12.37 -1.53
C LEU A 120 1.62 13.78 -0.97
N ALA A 121 0.98 14.12 0.15
CA ALA A 121 1.19 15.40 0.82
C ALA A 121 2.59 15.54 1.44
N GLU A 122 3.14 14.46 2.01
CA GLU A 122 4.45 14.48 2.65
C GLU A 122 5.62 14.22 1.70
N LEU A 123 5.39 13.51 0.59
CA LEU A 123 6.42 13.03 -0.33
C LEU A 123 7.41 14.13 -0.77
N PRO A 124 6.99 15.35 -1.17
CA PRO A 124 7.92 16.41 -1.56
C PRO A 124 8.87 16.84 -0.42
N GLY A 125 8.42 16.75 0.83
CA GLY A 125 9.19 17.11 2.02
C GLY A 125 10.35 16.18 2.33
N PHE A 126 10.45 15.03 1.65
CA PHE A 126 11.57 14.10 1.84
C PHE A 126 12.82 14.46 1.01
N ALA A 127 12.73 15.41 0.08
CA ALA A 127 13.89 15.85 -0.71
C ALA A 127 14.98 16.44 0.20
N GLY A 128 16.24 16.03 0.00
CA GLY A 128 17.36 16.47 0.82
C GLY A 128 17.36 15.93 2.26
N SER A 129 16.41 15.06 2.63
CA SER A 129 16.29 14.51 3.99
C SER A 129 17.10 13.24 4.22
N GLY A 130 17.98 12.84 3.27
CA GLY A 130 18.73 11.58 3.33
C GLY A 130 17.99 10.41 2.69
N LEU A 131 17.57 10.53 1.43
CA LEU A 131 16.83 9.47 0.73
C LEU A 131 17.64 8.18 0.52
N ASP A 132 18.96 8.28 0.47
CA ASP A 132 19.87 7.14 0.35
C ASP A 132 20.31 6.57 1.70
N ASP A 133 19.81 7.12 2.81
CA ASP A 133 20.09 6.61 4.14
C ASP A 133 19.53 5.18 4.30
N PRO A 134 20.27 4.30 5.00
CA PRO A 134 19.85 2.92 5.19
C PRO A 134 18.59 2.81 6.07
N ILE A 135 17.81 1.76 5.85
CA ILE A 135 16.66 1.41 6.70
C ILE A 135 16.89 0.08 7.43
N ASP A 136 16.29 -0.06 8.62
CA ASP A 136 16.40 -1.29 9.40
C ASP A 136 15.73 -2.50 8.72
N PRO A 137 16.29 -3.71 8.83
CA PRO A 137 15.62 -4.92 8.37
C PRO A 137 14.29 -5.15 9.11
N PRO A 138 13.35 -5.87 8.48
CA PRO A 138 13.42 -6.42 7.14
C PRO A 138 13.10 -5.38 6.06
N HIS A 139 13.83 -5.43 4.95
CA HIS A 139 13.59 -4.66 3.73
C HIS A 139 13.62 -5.60 2.52
N PHE A 140 13.10 -5.13 1.38
CA PHE A 140 13.20 -5.82 0.09
C PHE A 140 13.80 -4.87 -0.94
N ALA A 141 14.53 -5.41 -1.92
CA ALA A 141 15.31 -4.64 -2.90
C ALA A 141 16.36 -3.72 -2.23
N TYR A 142 16.27 -2.41 -2.44
CA TYR A 142 17.26 -1.44 -1.97
C TYR A 142 17.04 -1.12 -0.49
N PRO A 143 18.04 -1.30 0.40
CA PRO A 143 17.91 -1.10 1.84
C PRO A 143 17.96 0.38 2.23
N THR A 144 17.31 1.26 1.49
CA THR A 144 17.35 2.71 1.70
C THR A 144 15.94 3.29 1.83
N ARG A 145 15.85 4.52 2.32
CA ARG A 145 14.59 5.25 2.45
C ARG A 145 13.85 5.40 1.13
N ILE A 146 14.54 5.75 0.04
CA ILE A 146 13.97 5.77 -1.32
C ILE A 146 13.65 4.36 -1.85
N GLY A 147 14.43 3.35 -1.46
CA GLY A 147 14.14 1.95 -1.78
C GLY A 147 12.78 1.50 -1.24
N ALA A 148 12.42 1.90 -0.02
CA ALA A 148 11.11 1.62 0.55
C ALA A 148 9.96 2.30 -0.23
N LEU A 149 10.14 3.56 -0.62
CA LEU A 149 9.16 4.31 -1.41
C LEU A 149 8.90 3.65 -2.77
N LEU A 150 9.97 3.32 -3.50
CA LEU A 150 9.89 2.62 -4.78
C LEU A 150 9.28 1.22 -4.63
N PHE A 151 9.59 0.51 -3.55
CA PHE A 151 9.02 -0.81 -3.33
C PHE A 151 7.52 -0.78 -3.03
N SER A 152 6.96 0.33 -2.55
CA SER A 152 5.52 0.43 -2.27
C SER A 152 4.66 0.21 -3.52
N SER A 153 5.05 0.77 -4.68
CA SER A 153 4.33 0.55 -5.94
C SER A 153 4.49 -0.89 -6.45
N HIS A 154 5.70 -1.45 -6.34
CA HIS A 154 5.95 -2.86 -6.68
C HIS A 154 5.13 -3.82 -5.81
N HIS A 155 5.08 -3.56 -4.50
CA HIS A 155 4.29 -4.32 -3.55
C HIS A 155 2.80 -4.24 -3.90
N GLU A 156 2.31 -3.05 -4.23
CA GLU A 156 0.94 -2.86 -4.69
C GLU A 156 0.62 -3.70 -5.94
N LEU A 157 1.51 -3.74 -6.94
CA LEU A 157 1.34 -4.56 -8.14
C LEU A 157 1.46 -6.07 -7.89
N LEU A 158 2.28 -6.51 -6.93
CA LEU A 158 2.33 -7.92 -6.52
C LEU A 158 0.98 -8.39 -5.98
N HIS A 159 0.36 -7.57 -5.12
CA HIS A 159 -0.97 -7.82 -4.60
C HIS A 159 -2.07 -7.63 -5.65
N ALA A 160 -1.89 -6.73 -6.62
CA ALA A 160 -2.77 -6.63 -7.78
C ALA A 160 -2.82 -7.96 -8.57
N GLY A 161 -1.69 -8.67 -8.69
CA GLY A 161 -1.67 -10.03 -9.25
C GLY A 161 -2.53 -11.03 -8.46
N GLN A 162 -2.47 -10.97 -7.13
CA GLN A 162 -3.30 -11.82 -6.26
C GLN A 162 -4.79 -11.47 -6.38
N ILE A 163 -5.13 -10.17 -6.41
CA ILE A 163 -6.50 -9.69 -6.64
C ILE A 163 -7.00 -10.16 -8.01
N GLY A 164 -6.18 -10.07 -9.05
CA GLY A 164 -6.51 -10.56 -10.39
C GLY A 164 -6.84 -12.06 -10.43
N LEU A 165 -6.10 -12.88 -9.67
CA LEU A 165 -6.40 -14.31 -9.54
C LEU A 165 -7.69 -14.56 -8.76
N LEU A 166 -7.91 -13.85 -7.65
CA LEU A 166 -9.15 -13.93 -6.87
C LEU A 166 -10.38 -13.58 -7.72
N ARG A 167 -10.31 -12.49 -8.49
CA ARG A 167 -11.34 -12.09 -9.44
C ARG A 167 -11.73 -13.22 -10.41
N ARG A 168 -10.74 -13.88 -10.99
CA ARG A 168 -10.98 -15.00 -11.93
C ARG A 168 -11.65 -16.19 -11.26
N GLN A 169 -11.28 -16.48 -10.00
CA GLN A 169 -11.94 -17.51 -9.20
C GLN A 169 -13.40 -17.15 -8.86
N LEU A 170 -13.71 -15.86 -8.82
CA LEU A 170 -15.07 -15.33 -8.66
C LEU A 170 -15.83 -15.19 -10.00
N GLY A 171 -15.27 -15.71 -11.10
CA GLY A 171 -15.92 -15.69 -12.41
C GLY A 171 -15.88 -14.36 -13.14
N LYS A 172 -15.04 -13.40 -12.70
CA LYS A 172 -14.84 -12.12 -13.40
C LYS A 172 -13.87 -12.29 -14.56
N ASP A 173 -14.11 -11.52 -15.62
CA ASP A 173 -13.21 -11.46 -16.77
C ASP A 173 -11.83 -10.90 -16.39
N PRO A 174 -10.76 -11.32 -17.09
CA PRO A 174 -9.46 -10.68 -16.97
C PRO A 174 -9.53 -9.20 -17.36
N ILE A 175 -8.86 -8.35 -16.58
CA ILE A 175 -8.66 -6.95 -16.94
C ILE A 175 -7.23 -6.79 -17.47
N ARG A 176 -7.15 -6.45 -18.76
CA ARG A 176 -5.92 -6.27 -19.56
C ARG A 176 -5.10 -7.53 -19.78
#